data_AF-A0A349N8V8-F1
#
_entry.id   AF-A0A349N8V8-F1
#
_cell.length_a   1.000
_cell.length_b   1.000
_cell.length_c   1.000
_cell.angle_alpha   90.00
_cell.angle_beta   90.00
_cell.angle_gamma   90.00
#
_symmetry.space_group_name_H-M   'P 1'
#
loop_
_entity.id
_entity.type
_entity.pdbx_description
1 polymer ?
#
loop_
_entity_poly.entity_id
_entity_poly.type
_entity_poly.pdbx_seq_one_letter_code
_entity_poly.pdbx_strand_id
1 'polypeptide(L)' 'MLDCTLPEQVSNLDNQVIREGLLKALNRLPENHKVVLILREIVGLTFKKIAAKTNSRTGTALSRIFNARNAI' A
#
# COMPACT_ATOMS: atom_id res chain seq x y z
N MET A 1 -28.36 -16.34 14.02
CA MET A 1 -27.03 -15.80 13.67
C MET A 1 -26.89 -16.04 12.17
N LEU A 2 -26.98 -15.00 11.34
CA LEU A 2 -27.02 -15.18 9.88
C LEU A 2 -25.62 -15.56 9.40
N ASP A 3 -25.46 -16.81 8.96
CA ASP A 3 -24.27 -17.26 8.23
C ASP A 3 -24.24 -16.57 6.87
N CYS A 4 -23.37 -15.56 6.75
CA CYS A 4 -23.12 -14.85 5.52
C CYS A 4 -22.10 -15.64 4.67
N THR A 5 -22.44 -16.87 4.28
CA THR A 5 -21.69 -17.56 3.22
C THR A 5 -22.22 -17.08 1.88
N LEU A 6 -21.70 -15.94 1.43
CA LEU A 6 -21.91 -15.43 0.08
C LEU A 6 -21.37 -16.43 -0.95
N PRO A 7 -21.99 -16.54 -2.14
CA PRO A 7 -21.49 -17.41 -3.19
C PRO A 7 -20.05 -17.03 -3.55
N GLU A 8 -19.18 -18.01 -3.73
CA GLU A 8 -17.75 -17.83 -4.03
C GLU A 8 -17.51 -16.92 -5.26
N GLN A 9 -18.45 -16.94 -6.21
CA GLN A 9 -18.49 -16.07 -7.39
C GLN A 9 -18.63 -14.58 -7.01
N VAL A 10 -19.49 -14.25 -6.05
CA VAL A 10 -19.70 -12.89 -5.55
C VAL A 10 -18.46 -12.41 -4.78
N SER A 11 -17.91 -13.25 -3.92
CA SER A 11 -16.66 -12.95 -3.21
C SER A 11 -15.48 -12.72 -4.15
N ASN A 12 -15.40 -13.44 -5.27
CA ASN A 12 -14.36 -13.23 -6.28
C ASN A 12 -14.51 -11.91 -7.03
N LEU A 13 -15.74 -11.49 -7.35
CA LEU A 13 -16.00 -10.18 -7.95
C LEU A 13 -15.63 -9.05 -6.99
N ASP A 14 -16.01 -9.16 -5.71
CA ASP A 14 -15.64 -8.18 -4.68
C ASP A 14 -14.12 -8.06 -4.55
N ASN A 15 -13.41 -9.19 -4.50
CA ASN A 15 -11.95 -9.22 -4.47
C ASN A 15 -11.32 -8.58 -5.71
N GLN A 16 -11.91 -8.78 -6.88
CA GLN A 16 -11.43 -8.16 -8.12
C GLN A 16 -11.63 -6.64 -8.08
N VAL A 17 -12.80 -6.16 -7.69
CA VAL A 17 -13.11 -4.72 -7.59
C VAL A 17 -12.18 -4.04 -6.58
N ILE A 18 -11.97 -4.66 -5.42
CA ILE A 18 -11.05 -4.16 -4.38
C ILE A 18 -9.62 -4.10 -4.93
N ARG A 19 -9.16 -5.16 -5.61
CA ARG A 19 -7.83 -5.21 -6.21
C ARG A 19 -7.65 -4.13 -7.27
N GLU A 20 -8.62 -3.95 -8.16
CA GLU A 20 -8.57 -2.93 -9.20
C GLU A 20 -8.56 -1.51 -8.62
N GLY A 21 -9.38 -1.25 -7.59
CA GLY A 21 -9.39 0.01 -6.86
C GLY A 21 -8.02 0.31 -6.23
N LEU A 22 -7.45 -0.69 -5.55
CA LEU A 22 -6.12 -0.59 -4.94
C LEU A 22 -5.04 -0.32 -5.99
N LEU A 23 -5.04 -1.05 -7.11
CA LEU A 23 -4.08 -0.85 -8.20
C LEU A 23 -4.19 0.55 -8.81
N LYS A 24 -5.43 1.05 -9.03
CA LYS A 24 -5.66 2.42 -9.52
C LYS A 24 -5.13 3.47 -8.53
N ALA A 25 -5.36 3.29 -7.24
CA ALA A 25 -4.84 4.21 -6.21
C ALA A 25 -3.30 4.19 -6.18
N LEU A 26 -2.69 3.00 -6.13
CA LEU A 26 -1.24 2.85 -6.15
C LEU A 26 -0.61 3.42 -7.43
N ASN A 27 -1.26 3.29 -8.59
CA ASN A 27 -0.75 3.85 -9.84
C ASN A 27 -0.71 5.38 -9.88
N ARG A 28 -1.52 6.06 -9.07
CA ARG A 28 -1.50 7.53 -8.94
C ARG A 28 -0.36 8.05 -8.08
N LEU A 29 0.25 7.18 -7.27
CA LEU A 29 1.36 7.60 -6.42
C LEU A 29 2.62 7.83 -7.26
N PRO A 30 3.44 8.83 -6.94
CA PRO A 30 4.81 8.90 -7.42
C PRO A 30 5.60 7.62 -7.06
N GLU A 31 6.51 7.16 -7.93
CA GLU A 31 7.27 5.91 -7.71
C GLU A 31 8.00 5.89 -6.36
N ASN A 32 8.58 7.02 -5.96
CA ASN A 32 9.25 7.16 -4.67
C ASN A 32 8.31 7.00 -3.45
N HIS A 33 7.01 7.26 -3.62
CA HIS A 33 5.97 7.03 -2.60
C HIS A 33 5.52 5.57 -2.60
N LYS A 34 5.30 4.97 -3.79
CA LYS A 34 4.95 3.54 -3.90
C LYS A 34 5.99 2.64 -3.23
N VAL A 35 7.27 2.87 -3.56
CA VAL A 35 8.38 2.04 -3.06
C VAL A 35 8.44 2.09 -1.53
N VAL A 36 8.38 3.27 -0.92
CA VAL A 36 8.46 3.36 0.56
C VAL A 36 7.23 2.77 1.24
N LEU A 37 6.05 2.86 0.62
CA LEU A 37 4.82 2.29 1.14
C LEU A 37 4.85 0.76 1.11
N ILE A 38 5.30 0.16 0.00
CA ILE A 38 5.48 -1.31 -0.12
C ILE A 38 6.51 -1.81 0.91
N LEU A 39 7.67 -1.15 0.99
CA LEU A 39 8.71 -1.53 1.95
C LEU A 39 8.23 -1.44 3.40
N ARG A 40 7.33 -0.49 3.71
CA ARG A 40 6.78 -0.31 5.05
C ARG A 40 5.68 -1.30 5.38
N GLU A 41 4.66 -1.41 4.55
CA GLU A 41 3.42 -2.12 4.87
C GLU A 41 3.48 -3.60 4.50
N ILE A 42 4.18 -3.95 3.42
CA ILE A 42 4.25 -5.33 2.92
C ILE A 42 5.51 -6.01 3.45
N VAL A 43 6.66 -5.36 3.35
CA VAL A 43 7.95 -5.93 3.79
C VAL A 43 8.21 -5.71 5.28
N GLY A 44 7.51 -4.76 5.92
CA GLY A 44 7.64 -4.51 7.36
C GLY A 44 8.96 -3.83 7.78
N LEU A 45 9.62 -3.09 6.88
CA LEU A 45 10.88 -2.43 7.20
C LEU A 45 10.70 -1.20 8.11
N THR A 46 11.68 -0.98 8.98
CA THR A 46 11.76 0.24 9.80
C THR A 46 12.13 1.45 8.92
N PHE A 47 11.74 2.66 9.35
CA PHE A 47 12.04 3.89 8.61
C PHE A 47 13.53 4.07 8.30
N LYS A 48 14.41 3.68 9.23
CA LYS A 48 15.87 3.71 9.03
C LYS A 48 16.34 2.72 7.95
N LYS A 49 15.79 1.50 7.92
CA LYS A 49 16.11 0.48 6.90
C LYS A 49 15.58 0.89 5.51
N ILE A 50 14.40 1.50 5.46
CA ILE A 50 13.83 2.05 4.23
C ILE A 50 14.75 3.15 3.70
N ALA A 51 15.10 4.12 4.54
CA ALA A 51 15.99 5.22 4.19
C ALA A 51 17.33 4.73 3.63
N ALA A 52 17.92 3.70 4.25
CA ALA A 52 19.14 3.06 3.74
C ALA A 52 18.93 2.40 2.37
N LYS A 53 17.84 1.63 2.18
CA LYS A 53 17.53 0.99 0.89
C LYS A 53 17.20 1.96 -0.24
N THR A 54 16.59 3.10 0.08
CA THR A 54 16.22 4.12 -0.92
C THR A 54 17.25 5.23 -1.06
N ASN A 55 18.43 5.08 -0.44
CA ASN A 55 19.51 6.06 -0.42
C ASN A 55 19.02 7.49 -0.07
N SER A 56 18.23 7.61 0.99
CA SER A 56 17.62 8.87 1.43
C SER A 56 17.77 9.09 2.93
N ARG A 57 17.52 10.31 3.42
CA ARG A 57 17.49 10.59 4.86
C ARG A 57 16.30 9.91 5.52
N THR A 58 16.42 9.53 6.80
CA THR A 58 15.31 8.96 7.57
C THR A 58 14.08 9.86 7.59
N GLY A 59 14.26 11.17 7.75
CA GLY A 59 13.17 12.15 7.69
C GLY A 59 12.48 12.20 6.32
N THR A 60 13.23 12.00 5.23
CA THR A 60 12.68 11.91 3.87
C THR A 60 11.85 10.64 3.67
N ALA A 61 12.31 9.50 4.20
CA ALA A 61 11.52 8.27 4.18
C ALA A 61 10.21 8.45 4.97
N LEU A 62 10.28 9.11 6.13
CA LEU A 62 9.11 9.41 6.96
C LEU A 62 8.09 10.27 6.21
N SER A 63 8.53 11.40 5.63
CA SER A 63 7.64 12.31 4.91
C SER A 63 7.05 11.68 3.66
N ARG A 64 7.83 10.87 2.91
CA ARG A 64 7.32 10.12 1.75
C ARG A 64 6.25 9.11 2.16
N ILE A 65 6.43 8.38 3.27
CA ILE A 65 5.42 7.42 3.75
C ILE A 65 4.16 8.15 4.21
N PHE A 66 4.31 9.25 4.96
CA PHE A 66 3.18 10.07 5.40
C PHE A 66 2.38 10.60 4.19
N ASN A 67 3.08 11.19 3.22
CA ASN A 67 2.45 11.72 2.01
C ASN A 67 1.83 10.62 1.13
N ALA A 68 2.48 9.45 1.04
CA ALA A 68 1.94 8.29 0.32
C ALA A 68 0.58 7.84 0.89
N ARG A 69 0.46 7.78 2.22
CA ARG A 69 -0.79 7.41 2.91
C ARG A 69 -1.90 8.44 2.74
N ASN A 70 -1.56 9.73 2.69
CA ASN A 70 -2.54 10.80 2.46
C ASN A 70 -3.00 10.90 1.00
N ALA A 71 -2.32 10.22 0.07
CA ALA A 71 -2.59 10.29 -1.36
C ALA A 71 -3.49 9.14 -1.88
N ILE A 72 -3.80 8.15 -1.03
CA ILE A 72 -4.65 7.00 -1.36
C ILE A 72 -6.02 7.09 -0.70
#